data_AF-A0A957X4I3-F1
#
_entry.id   AF-A0A957X4I3-F1
#
_cell.length_a   1.000
_cell.length_b   1.000
_cell.length_c   1.000
_cell.angle_alpha   90.00
_cell.angle_beta   90.00
_cell.angle_gamma   90.00
#
_symmetry.space_group_name_H-M   'P 1'
#
loop_
_entity.id
_entity.type
_entity.pdbx_description
1 polymer ?
#
loop_
_entity_poly.entity_id
_entity_poly.type
_entity_poly.pdbx_seq_one_letter_code
_entity_poly.pdbx_strand_id
1 'polypeptide(L)'
;AFRQLYLANLECNLFDNLARQRAAWQEILRLSAVPTWQTEELLWRLVLLGFHLTGDGPALNAWLCQAPPLPPSYLGLALGQLALVGEPLSIDLLSLLLQKWQVTTPQVERALLQLRLAYLSSTLGAEPLRYLLRQLDEHSLSPKPWRTAHRNLRLRIVQPDLRQPLLPFLREWATLTQPAQDSSAGAVDEAEAAAALPATADNDEIATKASGKRSRSQDKEAKQPWQLVLEFGDSRSEYFTYALNQAKRMPGYLQIMDENRRMIHRVYFEKSEMRRFWSLWEYVQSWSSTQIYVNGRELRKWEVYPYSPYLR
;
A
#
# COMPACT_ATOMS: atom_id res chain seq x y z
N ALA A 1 11.40 -24.96 14.62
CA ALA A 1 12.12 -25.09 15.90
C ALA A 1 13.61 -24.74 15.77
N PHE A 2 14.42 -25.48 15.00
CA PHE A 2 15.87 -25.24 14.90
C PHE A 2 16.26 -23.83 14.41
N ARG A 3 15.57 -23.29 13.39
CA ARG A 3 15.83 -21.92 12.90
C ARG A 3 15.66 -20.86 13.98
N GLN A 4 14.59 -20.96 14.76
CA GLN A 4 14.31 -20.02 15.84
C GLN A 4 15.36 -20.11 16.96
N LEU A 5 15.79 -21.32 17.33
CA LEU A 5 16.88 -21.51 18.29
C LEU A 5 18.20 -20.92 17.78
N TYR A 6 18.46 -21.06 16.49
CA TYR A 6 19.65 -20.49 15.87
C TYR A 6 19.63 -18.96 15.89
N LEU A 7 18.51 -18.33 15.49
CA LEU A 7 18.35 -16.88 15.58
C LEU A 7 18.42 -16.38 17.03
N ALA A 8 17.85 -17.12 17.99
CA ALA A 8 17.94 -16.78 19.41
C ALA A 8 19.39 -16.84 19.93
N ASN A 9 20.19 -17.81 19.48
CA ASN A 9 21.61 -17.87 19.80
C ASN A 9 22.37 -16.67 19.22
N LEU A 10 22.14 -16.35 17.94
CA LEU A 10 22.74 -15.17 17.30
C LEU A 10 22.35 -13.87 18.02
N GLU A 11 21.09 -13.75 18.43
CA GLU A 11 20.60 -12.61 19.22
C GLU A 11 21.31 -12.48 20.57
N CYS A 12 21.48 -13.58 21.32
CA CYS A 12 22.26 -13.53 22.56
C CYS A 12 23.71 -13.10 22.32
N ASN A 13 24.33 -13.59 21.24
CA ASN A 13 25.72 -13.26 20.92
C ASN A 13 25.92 -11.80 20.50
N LEU A 14 24.87 -11.08 20.09
CA LEU A 14 24.94 -9.62 19.85
C LEU A 14 25.24 -8.81 21.13
N PHE A 15 24.95 -9.35 22.30
CA PHE A 15 25.15 -8.70 23.61
C PHE A 15 26.35 -9.25 24.39
N ASP A 16 27.08 -10.22 23.82
CA ASP A 16 28.27 -10.80 24.43
C ASP A 16 29.50 -9.92 24.12
N ASN A 17 30.71 -10.44 24.29
CA ASN A 17 31.95 -9.78 23.94
C ASN A 17 32.02 -9.39 22.45
N LEU A 18 32.84 -8.38 22.16
CA LEU A 18 33.00 -7.79 20.82
C LEU A 18 33.33 -8.81 19.72
N ALA A 19 34.11 -9.85 20.03
CA ALA A 19 34.48 -10.86 19.04
C ALA A 19 33.26 -11.70 18.62
N ARG A 20 32.46 -12.15 19.60
CA ARG A 20 31.21 -12.88 19.36
C ARG A 20 30.14 -12.00 18.73
N GLN A 21 30.03 -10.74 19.17
CA GLN A 21 29.11 -9.77 18.59
C GLN A 21 29.40 -9.58 17.09
N ARG A 22 30.66 -9.36 16.70
CA ARG A 22 31.05 -9.22 15.29
C ARG A 22 30.75 -10.48 14.47
N ALA A 23 31.10 -11.65 14.99
CA ALA A 23 30.83 -12.91 14.31
C ALA A 23 29.32 -13.15 14.13
N ALA A 24 28.52 -12.90 15.17
CA ALA A 24 27.08 -13.00 15.11
C ALA A 24 26.48 -11.99 14.12
N TRP A 25 26.96 -10.76 14.11
CA TRP A 25 26.49 -9.73 13.19
C TRP A 25 26.78 -10.06 11.73
N GLN A 26 27.99 -10.51 11.42
CA GLN A 26 28.36 -10.98 10.08
C GLN A 26 27.47 -12.14 9.64
N GLU A 27 27.20 -13.08 10.54
CA GLU A 27 26.33 -14.22 10.25
C GLU A 27 24.88 -13.78 10.01
N ILE A 28 24.34 -12.84 10.80
CA ILE A 28 23.00 -12.27 10.60
C ILE A 28 22.88 -11.59 9.22
N LEU A 29 23.88 -10.79 8.84
CA LEU A 29 23.91 -10.16 7.51
C LEU A 29 24.01 -11.20 6.40
N ARG A 30 24.83 -12.24 6.57
CA ARG A 30 24.92 -13.37 5.64
C ARG A 30 23.56 -14.06 5.47
N LEU A 31 22.85 -14.35 6.57
CA LEU A 31 21.52 -14.95 6.53
C LEU A 31 20.50 -14.06 5.81
N SER A 32 20.58 -12.73 5.99
CA SER A 32 19.67 -11.77 5.33
C SER A 32 19.74 -11.82 3.80
N ALA A 33 20.91 -12.19 3.26
CA ALA A 33 21.12 -12.38 1.83
C ALA A 33 20.60 -13.73 1.30
N VAL A 34 20.32 -14.71 2.17
CA VAL A 34 19.88 -16.05 1.75
C VAL A 34 18.35 -16.09 1.59
N PRO A 35 17.81 -16.42 0.40
CA PRO A 35 16.36 -16.38 0.13
C PRO A 35 15.51 -17.24 1.07
N THR A 36 16.04 -18.35 1.57
CA THR A 36 15.30 -19.26 2.47
C THR A 36 15.02 -18.67 3.86
N TRP A 37 15.76 -17.62 4.22
CA TRP A 37 15.64 -16.92 5.50
C TRP A 37 14.88 -15.60 5.38
N GLN A 38 14.64 -15.12 4.15
CA GLN A 38 13.97 -13.85 3.86
C GLN A 38 12.48 -13.83 4.23
N THR A 39 11.87 -15.00 4.41
CA THR A 39 10.48 -15.12 4.86
C THR A 39 10.34 -15.03 6.38
N GLU A 40 11.44 -15.11 7.14
CA GLU A 40 11.42 -15.19 8.60
C GLU A 40 11.40 -13.77 9.22
N GLU A 41 10.24 -13.38 9.78
CA GLU A 41 10.05 -12.06 10.43
C GLU A 41 11.08 -11.77 11.54
N LEU A 42 11.48 -12.80 12.29
CA LEU A 42 12.45 -12.67 13.38
C LEU A 42 13.82 -12.22 12.88
N LEU A 43 14.23 -12.62 11.67
CA LEU A 43 15.50 -12.20 11.11
C LEU A 43 15.52 -10.69 10.84
N TRP A 44 14.41 -10.13 10.33
CA TRP A 44 14.31 -8.69 10.08
C TRP A 44 14.41 -7.86 11.34
N ARG A 45 13.76 -8.31 12.42
CA ARG A 45 13.96 -7.72 13.73
C ARG A 45 15.42 -7.84 14.15
N LEU A 46 16.03 -9.00 14.02
CA LEU A 46 17.41 -9.20 14.43
C LEU A 46 18.41 -8.31 13.65
N VAL A 47 18.17 -8.09 12.36
CA VAL A 47 18.96 -7.17 11.53
C VAL A 47 18.81 -5.72 12.03
N LEU A 48 17.58 -5.25 12.21
CA LEU A 48 17.30 -3.89 12.72
C LEU A 48 17.82 -3.69 14.15
N LEU A 49 17.81 -4.74 14.98
CA LEU A 49 18.42 -4.73 16.31
C LEU A 49 19.94 -4.58 16.20
N GLY A 50 20.58 -5.34 15.31
CA GLY A 50 22.02 -5.23 15.09
C GLY A 50 22.44 -3.82 14.67
N PHE A 51 21.74 -3.21 13.70
CA PHE A 51 21.99 -1.82 13.31
C PHE A 51 21.74 -0.82 14.44
N HIS A 52 20.71 -1.04 15.26
CA HIS A 52 20.47 -0.19 16.44
C HIS A 52 21.62 -0.27 17.45
N LEU A 53 22.18 -1.46 17.68
CA LEU A 53 23.29 -1.67 18.60
C LEU A 53 24.62 -1.13 18.07
N THR A 54 24.86 -1.20 16.76
CA THR A 54 26.09 -0.66 16.16
C THR A 54 26.03 0.85 15.96
N GLY A 55 24.83 1.43 15.83
CA GLY A 55 24.66 2.86 15.52
C GLY A 55 25.16 3.24 14.12
N ASP A 56 25.28 2.27 13.21
CA ASP A 56 25.83 2.47 11.87
C ASP A 56 24.73 2.83 10.86
N GLY A 57 24.42 4.13 10.80
CA GLY A 57 23.42 4.71 9.89
C GLY A 57 23.74 4.48 8.41
N PRO A 58 24.96 4.78 7.93
CA PRO A 58 25.35 4.55 6.55
C PRO A 58 25.21 3.08 6.12
N ALA A 59 25.61 2.13 6.98
CA ALA A 59 25.45 0.71 6.67
C ALA A 59 23.98 0.27 6.64
N LEU A 60 23.14 0.82 7.52
CA LEU A 60 21.68 0.57 7.49
C LEU A 60 21.07 1.11 6.18
N ASN A 61 21.41 2.33 5.78
CA ASN A 61 20.94 2.93 4.52
C ASN A 61 21.39 2.09 3.32
N ALA A 62 22.67 1.69 3.26
CA ALA A 62 23.19 0.83 2.21
C ALA A 62 22.47 -0.53 2.15
N TRP A 63 22.20 -1.15 3.30
CA TRP A 63 21.47 -2.41 3.39
C TRP A 63 20.01 -2.25 2.91
N LEU A 64 19.32 -1.18 3.28
CA LEU A 64 17.97 -0.89 2.79
C LEU A 64 17.96 -0.69 1.26
N CYS A 65 18.93 0.04 0.71
CA CYS A 65 19.03 0.28 -0.73
C CYS A 65 19.29 -0.99 -1.55
N GLN A 66 19.79 -2.07 -0.96
CA GLN A 66 19.85 -3.40 -1.60
C GLN A 66 18.46 -4.04 -1.79
N ALA A 67 17.39 -3.32 -1.39
CA ALA A 67 16.00 -3.71 -1.52
C ALA A 67 15.72 -5.10 -0.93
N PRO A 68 16.09 -5.37 0.34
CA PRO A 68 15.74 -6.63 0.97
C PRO A 68 14.22 -6.82 0.91
N PRO A 69 13.71 -8.06 0.94
CA PRO A 69 12.28 -8.35 1.01
C PRO A 69 11.73 -8.08 2.41
N LEU A 70 11.98 -6.86 2.89
CA LEU A 70 11.49 -6.30 4.12
C LEU A 70 10.00 -5.95 3.94
N PRO A 71 9.11 -6.39 4.85
CA PRO A 71 7.72 -5.98 4.81
C PRO A 71 7.60 -4.45 4.96
N PRO A 72 6.61 -3.81 4.31
CA PRO A 72 6.42 -2.35 4.37
C PRO A 72 6.29 -1.76 5.79
N SER A 73 5.81 -2.55 6.75
CA SER A 73 5.70 -2.17 8.16
C SER A 73 7.04 -1.99 8.85
N TYR A 74 8.06 -2.77 8.47
CA TYR A 74 9.41 -2.64 9.03
C TYR A 74 10.22 -1.52 8.39
N LEU A 75 9.85 -1.12 7.17
CA LEU A 75 10.53 -0.03 6.47
C LEU A 75 10.35 1.30 7.20
N GLY A 76 9.17 1.56 7.75
CA GLY A 76 8.91 2.74 8.57
C GLY A 76 9.72 2.77 9.88
N LEU A 77 9.90 1.61 10.51
CA LEU A 77 10.78 1.46 11.68
C LEU A 77 12.26 1.65 11.34
N ALA A 78 12.71 1.11 10.22
CA ALA A 78 14.09 1.27 9.75
C ALA A 78 14.42 2.74 9.45
N LEU A 79 13.48 3.48 8.85
CA LEU A 79 13.60 4.93 8.68
C LEU A 79 13.68 5.66 10.02
N GLY A 80 12.87 5.25 11.00
CA GLY A 80 12.95 5.79 12.34
C GLY A 80 14.32 5.57 12.99
N GLN A 81 14.93 4.40 12.78
CA GLN A 81 16.29 4.12 13.25
C GLN A 81 17.34 5.00 12.54
N LEU A 82 17.25 5.17 11.22
CA LEU A 82 18.10 6.12 10.48
C LEU A 82 17.99 7.54 11.05
N ALA A 83 16.76 7.99 11.31
CA ALA A 83 16.50 9.30 11.89
C ALA A 83 17.10 9.46 13.30
N LEU A 84 17.05 8.42 14.12
CA LEU A 84 17.65 8.41 15.46
C LEU A 84 19.18 8.49 15.41
N VAL A 85 19.81 7.83 14.42
CA VAL A 85 21.26 7.91 14.19
C VAL A 85 21.66 9.25 13.54
N GLY A 86 20.70 9.94 12.92
CA GLY A 86 20.92 11.23 12.25
C GLY A 86 21.37 11.08 10.80
N GLU A 87 21.14 9.92 10.18
CA GLU A 87 21.45 9.67 8.77
C GLU A 87 20.37 10.31 7.87
N PRO A 88 20.75 11.08 6.82
CA PRO A 88 19.79 11.74 5.95
C PRO A 88 19.04 10.75 5.05
N LEU A 89 17.83 11.13 4.62
CA LEU A 89 17.10 10.38 3.60
C LEU A 89 17.85 10.39 2.26
N SER A 90 18.27 9.22 1.80
CA SER A 90 18.93 9.07 0.49
C SER A 90 17.93 8.98 -0.66
N ILE A 91 18.36 9.36 -1.87
CA ILE A 91 17.54 9.30 -3.09
C ILE A 91 17.20 7.85 -3.46
N ASP A 92 18.16 6.95 -3.28
CA ASP A 92 17.98 5.52 -3.55
C ASP A 92 16.95 4.91 -2.60
N LEU A 93 17.02 5.27 -1.30
CA LEU A 93 16.02 4.87 -0.32
C LEU A 93 14.65 5.47 -0.65
N LEU A 94 14.59 6.75 -1.02
CA LEU A 94 13.33 7.39 -1.42
C LEU A 94 12.64 6.64 -2.58
N SER A 95 13.42 6.22 -3.58
CA SER A 95 12.92 5.44 -4.72
C SER A 95 12.32 4.10 -4.26
N LEU A 96 13.01 3.42 -3.34
CA LEU A 96 12.52 2.20 -2.71
C LEU A 96 11.23 2.43 -1.91
N LEU A 97 11.12 3.53 -1.16
CA LEU A 97 9.92 3.87 -0.38
C LEU A 97 8.71 4.04 -1.29
N LEU A 98 8.85 4.81 -2.37
CA LEU A 98 7.78 5.05 -3.34
C LEU A 98 7.27 3.73 -3.94
N GLN A 99 8.19 2.81 -4.27
CA GLN A 99 7.86 1.49 -4.79
C GLN A 99 7.17 0.60 -3.73
N LYS A 100 7.78 0.45 -2.54
CA LYS A 100 7.31 -0.48 -1.49
C LYS A 100 6.02 -0.02 -0.84
N TRP A 101 5.77 1.28 -0.77
CA TRP A 101 4.53 1.85 -0.24
C TRP A 101 3.49 2.14 -1.32
N GLN A 102 3.76 1.78 -2.58
CA GLN A 102 2.83 1.89 -3.70
C GLN A 102 2.28 3.33 -3.87
N VAL A 103 3.15 4.32 -3.67
CA VAL A 103 2.76 5.74 -3.70
C VAL A 103 2.73 6.27 -5.14
N THR A 104 3.61 5.79 -6.01
CA THR A 104 3.70 6.19 -7.44
C THR A 104 3.97 5.00 -8.35
N THR A 105 3.81 5.22 -9.65
CA THR A 105 4.38 4.36 -10.68
C THR A 105 5.93 4.34 -10.58
N PRO A 106 6.57 3.21 -10.91
CA PRO A 106 7.96 2.91 -10.53
C PRO A 106 9.05 3.66 -11.33
N GLN A 107 8.69 4.62 -12.18
CA GLN A 107 9.65 5.31 -13.05
C GLN A 107 9.62 6.82 -12.80
N VAL A 108 10.16 7.25 -11.66
CA VAL A 108 10.46 8.66 -11.42
C VAL A 108 11.93 8.91 -11.71
N GLU A 109 12.23 9.96 -12.47
CA GLU A 109 13.61 10.31 -12.81
C GLU A 109 14.40 10.72 -11.55
N ARG A 110 15.64 10.21 -11.43
CA ARG A 110 16.52 10.47 -10.26
C ARG A 110 16.74 11.97 -10.02
N ALA A 111 16.90 12.75 -11.09
CA ALA A 111 17.11 14.20 -11.02
C ALA A 111 15.88 14.92 -10.40
N LEU A 112 14.67 14.47 -10.75
CA LEU A 112 13.44 15.00 -10.18
C LEU A 112 13.34 14.66 -8.68
N LEU A 113 13.66 13.41 -8.29
CA LEU A 113 13.67 13.01 -6.88
C LEU A 113 14.67 13.83 -6.06
N GLN A 114 15.85 14.10 -6.61
CA GLN A 114 16.86 14.95 -5.96
C GLN A 114 16.34 16.38 -5.76
N LEU A 115 15.70 16.96 -6.78
CA LEU A 115 15.11 18.30 -6.69
C LEU A 115 13.96 18.35 -5.66
N ARG A 116 13.10 17.33 -5.62
CA ARG A 116 12.01 17.22 -4.64
C ARG A 116 12.53 17.10 -3.21
N LEU A 117 13.55 16.26 -3.00
CA LEU A 117 14.17 16.09 -1.69
C LEU A 117 14.84 17.38 -1.21
N ALA A 118 15.54 18.09 -2.11
CA ALA A 118 16.15 19.38 -1.81
C ALA A 118 15.08 20.46 -1.49
N TYR A 119 14.00 20.50 -2.27
CA TYR A 119 12.86 21.39 -2.03
C TYR A 119 12.23 21.12 -0.66
N LEU A 120 11.96 19.86 -0.30
CA LEU A 120 11.39 19.52 1.01
C LEU A 120 12.33 19.84 2.16
N SER A 121 13.62 19.58 2.01
CA SER A 121 14.59 19.96 3.03
C SER A 121 14.62 21.48 3.24
N SER A 122 14.46 22.25 2.16
CA SER A 122 14.37 23.72 2.18
C SER A 122 13.06 24.20 2.85
N THR A 123 11.91 23.64 2.47
CA THR A 123 10.61 24.05 3.04
C THR A 123 10.45 23.69 4.51
N LEU A 124 11.00 22.55 4.94
CA LEU A 124 11.00 22.13 6.34
C LEU A 124 12.07 22.87 7.17
N GLY A 125 13.04 23.53 6.53
CA GLY A 125 14.19 24.14 7.19
C GLY A 125 15.10 23.13 7.91
N ALA A 126 14.97 21.84 7.59
CA ALA A 126 15.69 20.75 8.24
C ALA A 126 15.69 19.51 7.35
N GLU A 127 16.58 18.56 7.66
CA GLU A 127 16.57 17.24 7.03
C GLU A 127 15.22 16.54 7.32
N PRO A 128 14.55 15.94 6.31
CA PRO A 128 13.19 15.42 6.44
C PRO A 128 13.01 14.40 7.57
N LEU A 129 13.87 13.39 7.70
CA LEU A 129 13.71 12.38 8.75
C LEU A 129 13.84 12.98 10.15
N ARG A 130 14.81 13.89 10.34
CA ARG A 130 15.00 14.62 11.60
C ARG A 130 13.84 15.54 11.91
N TYR A 131 13.27 16.20 10.90
CA TYR A 131 12.06 17.01 11.07
C TYR A 131 10.90 16.14 11.54
N LEU A 132 10.62 15.03 10.85
CA LEU A 132 9.50 14.14 11.18
C LEU A 132 9.65 13.48 12.55
N LEU A 133 10.87 13.11 12.93
CA LEU A 133 11.15 12.56 14.26
C LEU A 133 10.78 13.54 15.39
N ARG A 134 10.95 14.85 15.18
CA ARG A 134 10.55 15.89 16.15
C ARG A 134 9.04 16.13 16.22
N GLN A 135 8.32 15.78 15.16
CA GLN A 135 6.85 15.90 15.11
C GLN A 135 6.14 14.70 15.76
N LEU A 136 6.87 13.62 16.06
CA LEU A 136 6.30 12.48 16.76
C LEU A 136 5.96 12.83 18.21
N ASP A 137 4.89 12.23 18.70
CA ASP A 137 4.48 12.32 20.09
C ASP A 137 5.46 11.60 21.02
N GLU A 138 5.50 12.01 22.29
CA GLU A 138 6.41 11.45 23.29
C GLU A 138 6.23 9.93 23.46
N HIS A 139 5.02 9.40 23.29
CA HIS A 139 4.78 7.95 23.35
C HIS A 139 5.45 7.20 22.19
N SER A 140 5.57 7.81 21.00
CA SER A 140 6.28 7.21 19.87
C SER A 140 7.79 7.17 20.08
N LEU A 141 8.35 8.12 20.84
CA LEU A 141 9.76 8.17 21.20
C LEU A 141 10.08 7.37 22.48
N SER A 142 9.07 6.92 23.22
CA SER A 142 9.26 6.11 24.42
C SER A 142 9.80 4.70 24.07
N PRO A 143 10.71 4.13 24.89
CA PRO A 143 11.19 2.76 24.69
C PRO A 143 10.07 1.72 24.83
N LYS A 144 9.76 1.03 23.72
CA LYS A 144 8.76 -0.03 23.61
C LYS A 144 9.41 -1.42 23.72
N PRO A 145 8.69 -2.45 24.21
CA PRO A 145 9.22 -3.80 24.26
C PRO A 145 9.60 -4.28 22.85
N TRP A 146 10.79 -4.81 22.70
CA TRP A 146 11.27 -5.43 21.46
C TRP A 146 10.95 -6.92 21.48
N ARG A 147 10.36 -7.43 20.40
CA ARG A 147 10.11 -8.87 20.28
C ARG A 147 11.41 -9.57 19.93
N THR A 148 11.94 -10.29 20.90
CA THR A 148 13.18 -11.05 20.80
C THR A 148 12.91 -12.47 20.29
N ALA A 149 13.90 -13.09 19.66
CA ALA A 149 13.86 -14.51 19.31
C ALA A 149 14.08 -15.39 20.56
N HIS A 150 14.91 -14.92 21.50
CA HIS A 150 15.19 -15.60 22.76
C HIS A 150 14.11 -15.31 23.82
N ARG A 151 13.39 -16.36 24.26
CA ARG A 151 12.23 -16.28 25.17
C ARG A 151 12.43 -15.47 26.46
N ASN A 152 13.64 -15.43 26.99
CA ASN A 152 13.95 -14.78 28.26
C ASN A 152 14.60 -13.40 28.08
N LEU A 153 14.96 -13.02 26.85
CA LEU A 153 15.60 -11.74 26.59
C LEU A 153 14.50 -10.66 26.51
N ARG A 154 14.55 -9.68 27.41
CA ARG A 154 13.57 -8.58 27.47
C ARG A 154 14.27 -7.27 27.19
N LEU A 155 14.11 -6.77 25.97
CA LEU A 155 14.71 -5.50 25.55
C LEU A 155 13.62 -4.43 25.41
N ARG A 156 14.00 -3.19 25.68
CA ARG A 156 13.17 -2.01 25.41
C ARG A 156 13.97 -1.08 24.53
N ILE A 157 13.43 -0.79 23.35
CA ILE A 157 14.11 -0.03 22.31
C ILE A 157 13.16 1.04 21.80
N VAL A 158 13.70 2.21 21.47
CA VAL A 158 12.95 3.29 20.83
C VAL A 158 12.65 2.88 19.39
N GLN A 159 11.36 2.82 19.05
CA GLN A 159 10.86 2.28 17.79
C GLN A 159 9.94 3.30 17.11
N PRO A 160 10.49 4.44 16.64
CA PRO A 160 9.69 5.43 15.94
C PRO A 160 9.34 4.87 14.56
N ASP A 161 8.05 4.91 14.20
CA ASP A 161 7.60 4.54 12.86
C ASP A 161 7.36 5.82 12.05
N LEU A 162 8.22 6.06 11.06
CA LEU A 162 8.13 7.25 10.21
C LEU A 162 7.26 7.06 8.97
N ARG A 163 6.61 5.90 8.80
CA ARG A 163 5.75 5.67 7.63
C ARG A 163 4.58 6.65 7.58
N GLN A 164 3.79 6.72 8.64
CA GLN A 164 2.60 7.57 8.70
C GLN A 164 2.90 9.06 8.50
N PRO A 165 3.89 9.66 9.18
CA PRO A 165 4.19 11.08 8.99
C PRO A 165 4.87 11.39 7.64
N LEU A 166 5.62 10.45 7.05
CA LEU A 166 6.28 10.67 5.75
C LEU A 166 5.32 10.50 4.55
N LEU A 167 4.32 9.63 4.67
CA LEU A 167 3.44 9.25 3.56
C LEU A 167 2.70 10.42 2.88
N PRO A 168 2.17 11.44 3.60
CA PRO A 168 1.51 12.59 2.97
C PRO A 168 2.43 13.35 2.01
N PHE A 169 3.69 13.60 2.41
CA PHE A 169 4.66 14.30 1.57
C PHE A 169 4.97 13.51 0.29
N LEU A 170 5.12 12.19 0.42
CA LEU A 170 5.36 11.33 -0.75
C LEU A 170 4.16 11.30 -1.70
N ARG A 171 2.93 11.29 -1.16
CA ARG A 171 1.69 11.33 -1.95
C ARG A 171 1.52 12.67 -2.67
N GLU A 172 1.86 13.77 -2.03
CA GLU A 172 1.84 15.09 -2.67
C GLU A 172 2.82 15.15 -3.86
N TRP A 173 4.02 14.58 -3.71
CA TRP A 173 4.96 14.46 -4.82
C TRP A 173 4.41 13.58 -5.95
N ALA A 174 3.72 12.49 -5.60
CA ALA A 174 3.08 11.61 -6.57
C ALA A 174 2.08 12.36 -7.45
N THR A 175 1.20 13.15 -6.82
CA THR A 175 0.14 13.89 -7.53
C THR A 175 0.69 14.95 -8.46
N LEU A 176 1.82 15.58 -8.11
CA LEU A 176 2.47 16.60 -8.96
C LEU A 176 3.20 16.02 -10.18
N THR A 177 3.40 14.70 -10.22
CA THR A 177 4.17 14.02 -11.27
C THR A 177 3.26 13.26 -12.25
N GLN A 178 1.97 13.13 -11.95
CA GLN A 178 1.01 12.64 -12.94
C GLN A 178 0.86 13.72 -14.02
N PRO A 179 1.27 13.46 -15.28
CA PRO A 179 0.88 14.35 -16.36
C PRO A 179 -0.64 14.43 -16.35
N ALA A 180 -1.19 15.62 -16.53
CA ALA A 180 -2.63 15.84 -16.71
C ALA A 180 -3.12 15.10 -17.98
N GLN A 181 -3.26 13.79 -17.90
CA GLN A 181 -4.06 13.00 -18.83
C GLN A 181 -5.49 13.12 -18.32
N ASP A 182 -6.13 14.24 -18.69
CA ASP A 182 -7.57 14.38 -18.94
C ASP A 182 -7.93 15.88 -19.01
N SER A 183 -7.55 16.52 -20.11
CA SER A 183 -8.15 17.79 -20.58
C SER A 183 -7.88 17.98 -22.08
N SER A 184 -8.19 16.98 -22.91
CA SER A 184 -8.29 17.17 -24.37
C SER A 184 -9.09 16.05 -25.05
N ALA A 185 -10.40 16.00 -24.84
CA ALA A 185 -11.36 15.40 -25.77
C ALA A 185 -12.78 15.88 -25.42
N GLY A 186 -13.10 17.10 -25.85
CA GLY A 186 -14.41 17.72 -25.64
C GLY A 186 -14.42 19.15 -26.15
N ALA A 187 -13.84 19.38 -27.34
CA ALA A 187 -14.10 20.60 -28.08
C ALA A 187 -15.55 20.53 -28.58
N VAL A 188 -16.28 21.58 -28.26
CA VAL A 188 -17.65 21.87 -28.66
C VAL A 188 -17.73 21.95 -30.18
N ASP A 189 -18.67 21.23 -30.77
CA ASP A 189 -19.32 21.60 -32.03
C ASP A 189 -20.82 21.28 -31.90
N GLU A 190 -21.57 22.26 -31.41
CA GLU A 190 -23.00 22.39 -31.68
C GLU A 190 -23.14 23.18 -32.99
N ALA A 191 -23.48 22.50 -34.09
CA ALA A 191 -24.23 23.12 -35.17
C ALA A 191 -24.95 22.06 -36.01
N GLU A 192 -26.22 22.36 -36.23
CA GLU A 192 -27.05 21.92 -37.36
C GLU A 192 -27.87 20.62 -37.20
N ALA A 193 -29.08 20.85 -36.70
CA ALA A 193 -30.24 20.03 -36.93
C ALA A 193 -30.66 20.02 -38.41
N ALA A 194 -31.27 18.91 -38.81
CA ALA A 194 -32.28 18.71 -39.85
C ALA A 194 -31.90 17.87 -41.08
N ALA A 195 -32.80 16.92 -41.34
CA ALA A 195 -33.24 16.40 -42.64
C ALA A 195 -32.74 15.02 -43.13
N ALA A 196 -33.69 14.07 -43.05
CA ALA A 196 -34.12 13.14 -44.10
C ALA A 196 -33.23 11.95 -44.57
N LEU A 197 -33.80 10.75 -44.38
CA LEU A 197 -33.58 9.46 -45.07
C LEU A 197 -33.76 9.54 -46.62
N PRO A 198 -33.63 8.43 -47.40
CA PRO A 198 -32.55 7.44 -47.58
C PRO A 198 -32.32 7.13 -49.11
N ALA A 199 -31.71 5.97 -49.43
CA ALA A 199 -31.53 5.29 -50.74
C ALA A 199 -30.13 5.50 -51.39
N THR A 200 -29.43 4.56 -52.01
CA THR A 200 -29.66 3.24 -52.66
C THR A 200 -28.33 2.45 -52.57
N ALA A 201 -28.28 1.14 -52.25
CA ALA A 201 -28.29 -0.01 -53.16
C ALA A 201 -27.20 -0.01 -54.28
N ASP A 202 -26.49 -1.15 -54.31
CA ASP A 202 -25.72 -1.78 -55.39
C ASP A 202 -24.32 -1.26 -55.75
N ASN A 203 -23.27 -2.04 -55.42
CA ASN A 203 -22.63 -2.89 -56.43
C ASN A 203 -21.64 -3.90 -55.85
N ASP A 204 -21.68 -5.07 -56.47
CA ASP A 204 -21.01 -6.33 -56.17
C ASP A 204 -19.51 -6.36 -56.49
N GLU A 205 -18.86 -7.27 -55.76
CA GLU A 205 -17.78 -8.19 -56.14
C GLU A 205 -16.74 -7.77 -57.20
N ILE A 206 -15.46 -7.80 -56.80
CA ILE A 206 -14.44 -8.62 -57.49
C ILE A 206 -13.42 -9.10 -56.45
N ALA A 207 -13.26 -10.43 -56.41
CA ALA A 207 -12.33 -11.17 -55.58
C ALA A 207 -10.88 -11.04 -56.07
N THR A 208 -9.92 -10.93 -55.15
CA THR A 208 -8.58 -11.51 -55.31
C THR A 208 -8.08 -12.10 -54.00
N LYS A 209 -7.74 -13.38 -54.05
CA LYS A 209 -7.19 -14.19 -52.97
C LYS A 209 -5.68 -13.93 -52.85
N ALA A 210 -5.20 -13.63 -51.64
CA ALA A 210 -3.79 -13.81 -51.28
C ALA A 210 -3.65 -14.26 -49.83
N SER A 211 -3.36 -15.57 -49.69
CA SER A 211 -2.50 -16.20 -48.69
C SER A 211 -2.00 -15.33 -47.52
N GLY A 212 -2.46 -15.64 -46.30
CA GLY A 212 -2.00 -14.98 -45.08
C GLY A 212 -2.40 -15.75 -43.81
N LYS A 213 -1.73 -16.88 -43.58
CA LYS A 213 -1.84 -17.77 -42.42
C LYS A 213 -1.60 -17.02 -41.08
N ARG A 214 -2.63 -16.49 -40.45
CA ARG A 214 -2.62 -16.08 -39.02
C ARG A 214 -3.99 -16.31 -38.40
N SER A 215 -4.14 -17.42 -37.68
CA SER A 215 -5.27 -17.60 -36.77
C SER A 215 -4.77 -17.95 -35.38
N ARG A 216 -5.27 -17.16 -34.42
CA ARG A 216 -5.55 -17.49 -33.02
C ARG A 216 -4.36 -17.87 -32.13
N SER A 217 -3.93 -16.93 -31.29
CA SER A 217 -4.29 -16.94 -29.84
C SER A 217 -3.50 -15.92 -29.00
N GLN A 218 -3.99 -14.69 -28.96
CA GLN A 218 -3.84 -13.60 -27.97
C GLN A 218 -5.16 -12.82 -28.18
N ASP A 219 -6.07 -12.55 -27.24
CA ASP A 219 -6.03 -12.42 -25.80
C ASP A 219 -7.37 -12.90 -25.22
N LYS A 220 -7.33 -13.77 -24.20
CA LYS A 220 -8.43 -13.89 -23.23
C LYS A 220 -8.03 -13.04 -22.03
N GLU A 221 -8.18 -11.73 -22.16
CA GLU A 221 -8.42 -10.91 -20.97
C GLU A 221 -9.68 -11.45 -20.30
N ALA A 222 -9.51 -12.06 -19.14
CA ALA A 222 -10.61 -12.49 -18.31
C ALA A 222 -11.41 -11.25 -17.93
N LYS A 223 -12.58 -11.05 -18.58
CA LYS A 223 -13.62 -10.13 -18.11
C LYS A 223 -13.87 -10.48 -16.64
N GLN A 224 -13.40 -9.63 -15.72
CA GLN A 224 -13.64 -9.82 -14.30
C GLN A 224 -15.15 -9.87 -14.07
N PRO A 225 -15.66 -10.84 -13.29
CA PRO A 225 -17.08 -10.89 -12.97
C PRO A 225 -17.46 -9.61 -12.22
N TRP A 226 -18.59 -9.02 -12.59
CA TRP A 226 -19.10 -7.82 -11.95
C TRP A 226 -19.28 -8.08 -10.45
N GLN A 227 -18.69 -7.23 -9.61
CA GLN A 227 -18.73 -7.38 -8.16
C GLN A 227 -18.90 -6.02 -7.48
N LEU A 228 -19.87 -5.94 -6.57
CA LEU A 228 -20.08 -4.81 -5.69
C LEU A 228 -19.70 -5.19 -4.26
N VAL A 229 -18.95 -4.33 -3.59
CA VAL A 229 -18.52 -4.51 -2.21
C VAL A 229 -19.06 -3.35 -1.39
N LEU A 230 -19.75 -3.67 -0.30
CA LEU A 230 -20.18 -2.69 0.70
C LEU A 230 -19.38 -2.92 1.97
N GLU A 231 -18.77 -1.86 2.48
CA GLU A 231 -18.05 -1.86 3.74
C GLU A 231 -18.69 -0.86 4.69
N PHE A 232 -18.89 -1.27 5.94
CA PHE A 232 -19.33 -0.36 7.00
C PHE A 232 -18.68 -0.76 8.33
N GLY A 233 -18.31 0.25 9.12
CA GLY A 233 -17.77 0.06 10.47
C GLY A 233 -18.82 0.21 11.56
N ASP A 234 -18.37 0.11 12.81
CA ASP A 234 -19.22 0.38 13.98
C ASP A 234 -19.88 1.77 13.89
N SER A 235 -21.19 1.82 14.14
CA SER A 235 -22.00 3.04 14.10
C SER A 235 -22.82 3.17 15.38
N ARG A 236 -23.05 4.41 15.82
CA ARG A 236 -23.94 4.73 16.96
C ARG A 236 -25.43 4.73 16.58
N SER A 237 -25.76 4.40 15.33
CA SER A 237 -27.14 4.33 14.86
C SER A 237 -27.91 3.20 15.55
N GLU A 238 -29.17 3.46 15.90
CA GLU A 238 -30.09 2.46 16.47
C GLU A 238 -30.31 1.28 15.52
N TYR A 239 -30.13 1.50 14.20
CA TYR A 239 -30.26 0.47 13.17
C TYR A 239 -29.01 -0.38 12.99
N PHE A 240 -27.92 -0.11 13.72
CA PHE A 240 -26.64 -0.81 13.54
C PHE A 240 -26.77 -2.32 13.74
N THR A 241 -27.36 -2.75 14.86
CA THR A 241 -27.53 -4.18 15.17
C THR A 241 -28.41 -4.89 14.15
N TYR A 242 -29.44 -4.20 13.65
CA TYR A 242 -30.35 -4.73 12.62
C TYR A 242 -29.62 -4.94 11.29
N ALA A 243 -28.93 -3.92 10.79
CA ALA A 243 -28.14 -3.99 9.56
C ALA A 243 -27.01 -5.03 9.64
N LEU A 244 -26.34 -5.14 10.80
CA LEU A 244 -25.31 -6.16 11.02
C LEU A 244 -25.89 -7.58 10.96
N ASN A 245 -27.07 -7.81 11.55
CA ASN A 245 -27.74 -9.11 11.49
C ASN A 245 -28.21 -9.45 10.07
N GLN A 246 -28.65 -8.46 9.29
CA GLN A 246 -28.92 -8.66 7.87
C GLN A 246 -27.65 -9.01 7.09
N ALA A 247 -26.54 -8.29 7.36
CA ALA A 247 -25.25 -8.54 6.73
C ALA A 247 -24.74 -9.96 6.97
N LYS A 248 -24.75 -10.43 8.21
CA LYS A 248 -24.30 -11.78 8.60
C LYS A 248 -25.09 -12.93 7.95
N ARG A 249 -26.31 -12.68 7.48
CA ARG A 249 -27.13 -13.69 6.78
C ARG A 249 -26.78 -13.84 5.31
N MET A 250 -25.96 -12.94 4.76
CA MET A 250 -25.57 -12.96 3.35
C MET A 250 -24.34 -13.85 3.13
N PRO A 251 -24.30 -14.61 2.02
CA PRO A 251 -23.20 -15.56 1.74
C PRO A 251 -21.85 -14.87 1.53
N GLY A 252 -21.85 -13.60 1.12
CA GLY A 252 -20.65 -12.78 0.89
C GLY A 252 -20.17 -11.96 2.08
N TYR A 253 -20.62 -12.25 3.31
CA TYR A 253 -20.22 -11.48 4.49
C TYR A 253 -18.83 -11.88 5.01
N LEU A 254 -17.98 -10.89 5.24
CA LEU A 254 -16.70 -11.01 5.91
C LEU A 254 -16.58 -9.96 7.02
N GLN A 255 -15.87 -10.33 8.08
CA GLN A 255 -15.52 -9.44 9.17
C GLN A 255 -14.01 -9.28 9.20
N ILE A 256 -13.55 -8.05 9.03
CA ILE A 256 -12.13 -7.69 8.91
C ILE A 256 -11.82 -6.70 10.04
N MET A 257 -10.62 -6.79 10.60
CA MET A 257 -10.13 -5.79 11.54
C MET A 257 -9.14 -4.88 10.80
N ASP A 258 -9.43 -3.58 10.80
CA ASP A 258 -8.59 -2.55 10.18
C ASP A 258 -7.27 -2.34 10.96
N GLU A 259 -6.31 -1.65 10.36
CA GLU A 259 -5.02 -1.23 10.97
C GLU A 259 -5.24 -0.47 12.29
N ASN A 260 -6.36 0.25 12.40
CA ASN A 260 -6.77 0.99 13.59
C ASN A 260 -7.52 0.14 14.64
N ARG A 261 -7.53 -1.20 14.50
CA ARG A 261 -8.30 -2.15 15.33
C ARG A 261 -9.81 -1.90 15.31
N ARG A 262 -10.32 -1.26 14.26
CA ARG A 262 -11.76 -1.08 14.04
C ARG A 262 -12.31 -2.28 13.31
N MET A 263 -13.49 -2.75 13.72
CA MET A 263 -14.17 -3.81 13.01
C MET A 263 -14.83 -3.23 11.75
N ILE A 264 -14.51 -3.81 10.60
CA ILE A 264 -15.12 -3.51 9.31
C ILE A 264 -15.94 -4.72 8.88
N HIS A 265 -17.20 -4.47 8.56
CA HIS A 265 -18.13 -5.44 8.02
C HIS A 265 -18.17 -5.27 6.50
N ARG A 266 -17.65 -6.27 5.79
CA ARG A 266 -17.59 -6.30 4.33
C ARG A 266 -18.62 -7.26 3.78
N VAL A 267 -19.39 -6.84 2.79
CA VAL A 267 -20.36 -7.69 2.08
C VAL A 267 -20.13 -7.63 0.59
N TYR A 268 -19.97 -8.80 -0.04
CA TYR A 268 -19.93 -8.94 -1.48
C TYR A 268 -21.32 -9.18 -2.06
N PHE A 269 -21.61 -8.50 -3.16
CA PHE A 269 -22.84 -8.63 -3.93
C PHE A 269 -22.54 -8.92 -5.39
N GLU A 270 -23.26 -9.90 -5.92
CA GLU A 270 -23.33 -10.12 -7.37
C GLU A 270 -24.41 -9.23 -8.00
N LYS A 271 -24.39 -9.10 -9.34
CA LYS A 271 -25.37 -8.28 -10.08
C LYS A 271 -26.81 -8.77 -9.87
N SER A 272 -27.00 -10.06 -9.62
CA SER A 272 -28.28 -10.69 -9.29
C SER A 272 -28.82 -10.30 -7.91
N GLU A 273 -27.95 -9.84 -6.99
CA GLU A 273 -28.27 -9.59 -5.58
C GLU A 273 -28.57 -8.12 -5.25
N MET A 274 -28.75 -7.27 -6.26
CA MET A 274 -28.96 -5.83 -6.06
C MET A 274 -30.14 -5.47 -5.15
N ARG A 275 -31.20 -6.28 -5.10
CA ARG A 275 -32.30 -6.05 -4.14
C ARG A 275 -31.83 -6.13 -2.69
N ARG A 276 -30.92 -7.06 -2.38
CA ARG A 276 -30.36 -7.22 -1.02
C ARG A 276 -29.42 -6.06 -0.70
N PHE A 277 -28.64 -5.61 -1.68
CA PHE A 277 -27.82 -4.41 -1.55
C PHE A 277 -28.67 -3.19 -1.17
N TRP A 278 -29.73 -2.89 -1.94
CA TRP A 278 -30.58 -1.73 -1.65
C TRP A 278 -31.24 -1.80 -0.28
N SER A 279 -31.71 -2.98 0.13
CA SER A 279 -32.28 -3.20 1.46
C SER A 279 -31.28 -2.89 2.58
N LEU A 280 -29.98 -3.18 2.39
CA LEU A 280 -28.96 -2.84 3.39
C LEU A 280 -28.53 -1.37 3.29
N TRP A 281 -28.44 -0.85 2.07
CA TRP A 281 -28.02 0.52 1.76
C TRP A 281 -28.89 1.58 2.44
N GLU A 282 -30.21 1.36 2.49
CA GLU A 282 -31.16 2.28 3.15
C GLU A 282 -30.74 2.62 4.58
N TYR A 283 -30.18 1.66 5.32
CA TYR A 283 -29.77 1.83 6.71
C TYR A 283 -28.37 2.41 6.85
N VAL A 284 -27.44 2.03 5.97
CA VAL A 284 -26.00 2.31 6.14
C VAL A 284 -25.52 3.54 5.36
N GLN A 285 -26.31 4.06 4.41
CA GLN A 285 -25.92 5.18 3.54
C GLN A 285 -25.51 6.44 4.32
N SER A 286 -26.16 6.70 5.46
CA SER A 286 -25.92 7.88 6.30
C SER A 286 -24.70 7.74 7.21
N TRP A 287 -24.11 6.55 7.36
CA TRP A 287 -23.02 6.34 8.32
C TRP A 287 -21.69 6.80 7.77
N SER A 288 -20.88 7.49 8.58
CA SER A 288 -19.58 8.02 8.17
C SER A 288 -18.56 6.94 7.79
N SER A 289 -18.72 5.73 8.32
CA SER A 289 -17.84 4.57 8.10
C SER A 289 -18.21 3.73 6.88
N THR A 290 -19.18 4.15 6.06
CA THR A 290 -19.68 3.36 4.92
C THR A 290 -18.95 3.70 3.63
N GLN A 291 -18.39 2.69 2.97
CA GLN A 291 -17.67 2.74 1.69
C GLN A 291 -18.26 1.73 0.70
N ILE A 292 -18.26 2.07 -0.58
CA ILE A 292 -18.74 1.20 -1.66
C ILE A 292 -17.65 1.06 -2.71
N TYR A 293 -17.44 -0.17 -3.17
CA TYR A 293 -16.56 -0.48 -4.28
C TYR A 293 -17.34 -1.23 -5.37
N VAL A 294 -17.12 -0.87 -6.62
CA VAL A 294 -17.61 -1.62 -7.78
C VAL A 294 -16.44 -1.96 -8.67
N ASN A 295 -16.23 -3.26 -8.90
CA ASN A 295 -15.09 -3.79 -9.68
C ASN A 295 -13.73 -3.23 -9.21
N GLY A 296 -13.58 -3.05 -7.89
CA GLY A 296 -12.36 -2.51 -7.28
C GLY A 296 -12.22 -0.98 -7.30
N ARG A 297 -13.19 -0.24 -7.86
CA ARG A 297 -13.21 1.23 -7.82
C ARG A 297 -14.12 1.73 -6.70
N GLU A 298 -13.62 2.64 -5.88
CA GLU A 298 -14.42 3.28 -4.82
C GLU A 298 -15.43 4.25 -5.44
N LEU A 299 -16.69 4.13 -5.04
CA LEU A 299 -17.78 5.02 -5.45
C LEU A 299 -18.11 5.99 -4.33
N ARG A 300 -18.37 7.24 -4.71
CA ARG A 300 -18.89 8.25 -3.78
C ARG A 300 -20.36 7.97 -3.54
N LYS A 301 -20.84 8.24 -2.32
CA LYS A 301 -22.23 7.94 -1.92
C LYS A 301 -23.29 8.56 -2.83
N TRP A 302 -23.04 9.74 -3.39
CA TRP A 302 -23.97 10.42 -4.30
C TRP A 302 -24.05 9.76 -5.69
N GLU A 303 -23.08 8.92 -6.05
CA GLU A 303 -23.08 8.14 -7.30
C GLU A 303 -23.92 6.86 -7.18
N VAL A 304 -24.43 6.56 -5.98
CA VAL A 304 -25.13 5.33 -5.63
C VAL A 304 -26.63 5.60 -5.54
N TYR A 305 -27.27 5.54 -6.70
CA TYR A 305 -28.72 5.64 -6.83
C TYR A 305 -29.24 4.60 -7.83
N PRO A 306 -30.52 4.19 -7.73
CA PRO A 306 -31.12 3.29 -8.71
C PRO A 306 -30.92 3.86 -10.12
N TYR A 307 -30.41 3.05 -11.05
CA TYR A 307 -30.09 3.41 -12.44
C TYR A 307 -28.82 4.23 -12.70
N SER A 308 -27.98 4.44 -11.68
CA SER A 308 -26.66 5.05 -11.85
C SER A 308 -25.84 4.34 -12.95
N PRO A 309 -25.16 5.08 -13.86
CA PRO A 309 -24.32 4.49 -14.91
C PRO A 309 -23.16 3.70 -14.31
N TYR A 310 -22.76 4.01 -13.07
CA TYR A 310 -21.68 3.34 -12.35
C TYR A 310 -22.06 1.95 -11.83
N LEU A 311 -23.36 1.63 -11.75
CA LEU A 311 -23.88 0.34 -11.29
C LEU A 311 -24.31 -0.58 -12.45
N ARG A 312 -24.06 -0.20 -13.72
CA ARG A 312 -24.45 -0.97 -14.91
C ARG A 312 -23.41 -1.99 -15.36
#